data_AF-A0A9D9M7B0-F1
#
_entry.id   AF-A0A9D9M7B0-F1
#
_cell.length_a   1.000
_cell.length_b   1.000
_cell.length_c   1.000
_cell.angle_alpha   90.00
_cell.angle_beta   90.00
_cell.angle_gamma   90.00
#
_symmetry.space_group_name_H-M   'P 1'
#
loop_
_entity.id
_entity.type
_entity.pdbx_description
1 polymer ?
#
loop_
_entity_poly.entity_id
_entity_poly.type
_entity_poly.pdbx_seq_one_letter_code
_entity_poly.pdbx_strand_id
1 'polypeptide(L)'
;MIAKPSIAFNDFAGTAKDVTARNVQGRNVLSVRAYQSKVCTPAQATTRNQLSRISREYKQLSDSQMQAWEVLASHLKAASYLGSSAEMTGHNAFVRINSNRIMCGKSILKDAPSHIVNIPSVVYDKLWVTPETLVIKGIVHQADPLKLVIKMSAGLSAGVSSGWSKTVIVSAGIEDDWGDANVTGRYTKVVGFSPAIGEKVFLEMYWLDTEKGFAGPSIFDSKICESEADAEAEGYVKRNKITMDDIKPDSHVSECDVDFSTGAPVISFDTVCLGHSNVASSEAYLKDTIPADCVGTSMALARGMGDGNCALAAQSYIIWLRNSSYDGSYITFAHRGGYYVKPTEVFGPGILY
;
A
#
# COMPACT_ATOMS: atom_id res chain seq x y z
N MET A 1 24.65 -15.31 61.23
CA MET A 1 25.59 -15.00 60.13
C MET A 1 25.02 -15.67 58.88
N ILE A 2 24.29 -14.94 58.04
CA ILE A 2 23.76 -15.48 56.77
C ILE A 2 24.90 -15.37 55.76
N ALA A 3 25.40 -16.51 55.29
CA ALA A 3 26.42 -16.56 54.24
C ALA A 3 25.86 -15.86 52.99
N LYS A 4 26.45 -14.73 52.60
CA LYS A 4 26.20 -14.16 51.28
C LYS A 4 26.71 -15.18 50.25
N PRO A 5 25.93 -15.56 49.22
CA PRO A 5 26.43 -16.39 48.15
C PRO A 5 27.65 -15.71 47.52
N SER A 6 28.62 -16.53 47.12
CA SER A 6 29.97 -16.13 46.74
C SER A 6 30.03 -14.97 45.73
N ILE A 7 31.07 -14.14 45.85
CA ILE A 7 31.44 -13.05 44.93
C ILE A 7 31.55 -13.51 43.46
N ALA A 8 31.73 -14.83 43.24
CA ALA A 8 31.87 -15.47 41.94
C ALA A 8 30.60 -15.44 41.05
N PHE A 9 29.43 -15.08 41.58
CA PHE A 9 28.23 -14.92 40.76
C PHE A 9 28.03 -13.49 40.22
N ASN A 10 28.76 -12.48 40.71
CA ASN A 10 28.66 -11.12 40.15
C ASN A 10 29.38 -10.97 38.80
N ASP A 11 30.31 -11.88 38.48
CA ASP A 11 31.11 -11.86 37.26
C ASP A 11 30.55 -12.76 36.14
N PHE A 12 29.30 -13.22 36.25
CA PHE A 12 28.63 -13.96 35.17
C PHE A 12 28.17 -12.99 34.07
N ALA A 13 29.14 -12.47 33.31
CA ALA A 13 28.93 -11.64 32.13
C ALA A 13 29.67 -12.25 30.93
N GLY A 14 28.98 -12.37 29.80
CA GLY A 14 29.57 -12.90 28.57
C GLY A 14 28.62 -13.79 27.79
N THR A 15 29.04 -14.15 26.58
CA THR A 15 28.28 -15.02 25.68
C THR A 15 29.00 -16.35 25.53
N ALA A 16 28.31 -17.45 25.81
CA ALA A 16 28.77 -18.81 25.56
C ALA A 16 27.78 -19.51 24.62
N LYS A 17 28.20 -19.76 23.38
CA LYS A 17 27.35 -20.26 22.29
C LYS A 17 26.07 -19.43 22.17
N ASP A 18 24.93 -20.03 22.51
CA ASP A 18 23.61 -19.45 22.34
C ASP A 18 23.15 -18.75 23.61
N VAL A 19 23.91 -18.74 24.70
CA VAL A 19 23.48 -18.13 25.97
C VAL A 19 24.33 -16.89 26.25
N THR A 20 23.66 -15.75 26.45
CA THR A 20 24.26 -14.50 26.89
C THR A 20 23.85 -14.23 28.33
N ALA A 21 24.84 -14.15 29.22
CA ALA A 21 24.69 -13.73 30.60
C ALA A 21 24.98 -12.23 30.70
N ARG A 22 24.09 -11.48 31.36
CA ARG A 22 24.31 -10.07 31.72
C ARG A 22 23.74 -9.76 33.10
N ASN A 23 24.40 -8.87 33.83
CA ASN A 23 23.84 -8.32 35.07
C ASN A 23 22.99 -7.08 34.75
N VAL A 24 21.72 -7.11 35.14
CA VAL A 24 20.79 -5.98 34.98
C VAL A 24 20.18 -5.70 36.35
N GLN A 25 20.43 -4.49 36.88
CA GLN A 25 19.89 -4.05 38.17
C GLN A 25 20.16 -5.03 39.33
N GLY A 26 21.38 -5.62 39.39
CA GLY A 26 21.77 -6.55 40.45
C GLY A 26 21.23 -7.98 40.27
N ARG A 27 20.60 -8.30 39.14
CA ARG A 27 20.14 -9.65 38.78
C ARG A 27 20.93 -10.17 37.58
N ASN A 28 21.36 -11.42 37.64
CA ASN A 28 21.92 -12.12 36.49
C ASN A 28 20.79 -12.59 35.59
N VAL A 29 20.75 -12.06 34.36
CA VAL A 29 19.81 -12.44 33.32
C VAL A 29 20.57 -13.30 32.31
N LEU A 30 20.15 -14.56 32.20
CA LEU A 30 20.57 -15.46 31.14
C LEU A 30 19.53 -15.38 30.02
N SER A 31 19.98 -15.06 28.82
CA SER A 31 19.13 -15.00 27.63
C SER A 31 19.69 -15.92 26.56
N VAL A 32 18.82 -16.74 25.98
CA VAL A 32 19.18 -17.49 24.78
C VAL A 32 19.11 -16.52 23.60
N ARG A 33 20.14 -16.52 22.76
CA ARG A 33 20.20 -15.76 21.52
C ARG A 33 19.10 -16.32 20.63
N ALA A 34 18.04 -15.55 20.44
CA ALA A 34 16.99 -15.90 19.51
C ALA A 34 17.59 -15.89 18.10
N TYR A 35 17.78 -17.07 17.52
CA TYR A 35 18.07 -17.18 16.10
C TYR A 35 16.77 -17.05 15.32
N GLN A 36 16.81 -16.27 14.26
CA GLN A 36 15.72 -16.28 13.30
C GLN A 36 15.52 -17.69 12.73
N SER A 37 14.26 -18.04 12.45
CA SER A 37 13.95 -19.26 11.72
C SER A 37 14.72 -19.29 10.40
N LYS A 38 15.23 -20.47 10.03
CA LYS A 38 15.88 -20.72 8.73
C LYS A 38 14.87 -20.59 7.57
N VAL A 39 13.58 -20.78 7.86
CA VAL A 39 12.50 -20.57 6.90
C VAL A 39 12.12 -19.10 6.90
N CYS A 40 12.18 -18.47 5.72
CA CYS A 40 11.91 -17.05 5.52
C CYS A 40 11.10 -16.90 4.24
N THR A 41 10.05 -16.09 4.24
CA THR A 41 9.33 -15.76 3.01
C THR A 41 10.16 -14.81 2.14
N PRO A 42 9.93 -14.75 0.81
CA PRO A 42 10.62 -13.79 -0.05
C PRO A 42 10.49 -12.34 0.42
N ALA A 43 9.29 -11.94 0.88
CA ALA A 43 9.05 -10.61 1.44
C ALA A 43 9.91 -10.34 2.67
N GLN A 44 9.98 -11.30 3.61
CA GLN A 44 10.84 -11.18 4.80
C GLN A 44 12.33 -11.07 4.42
N ALA A 45 12.78 -11.79 3.40
CA ALA A 45 14.17 -11.72 2.92
C ALA A 45 14.48 -10.32 2.35
N THR A 46 13.56 -9.78 1.54
CA THR A 46 13.67 -8.42 1.00
C THR A 46 13.76 -7.37 2.10
N THR A 47 12.86 -7.40 3.10
CA THR A 47 12.90 -6.46 4.24
C THR A 47 14.22 -6.57 5.01
N ARG A 48 14.73 -7.79 5.26
CA ARG A 48 16.01 -8.00 5.95
C ARG A 48 17.18 -7.43 5.17
N ASN A 49 17.20 -7.64 3.86
CA ASN A 49 18.23 -7.09 2.97
C ASN A 49 18.19 -5.56 2.94
N GLN A 50 16.99 -4.98 2.91
CA GLN A 50 16.80 -3.53 2.99
C GLN A 50 17.33 -2.96 4.31
N LEU A 51 16.94 -3.53 5.45
CA LEU A 51 17.41 -3.09 6.77
C LEU A 51 18.93 -3.20 6.88
N SER A 52 19.49 -4.30 6.39
CA SER A 52 20.95 -4.51 6.38
C SER A 52 21.68 -3.51 5.50
N ARG A 53 21.10 -3.17 4.33
CA ARG A 53 21.62 -2.11 3.44
C ARG A 53 21.60 -0.76 4.15
N ILE A 54 20.47 -0.37 4.73
CA ILE A 54 20.33 0.92 5.42
C ILE A 54 21.33 1.03 6.58
N SER A 55 21.46 -0.01 7.40
CA SER A 55 22.43 -0.01 8.51
C SER A 55 23.89 0.07 8.04
N ARG A 56 24.23 -0.46 6.86
CA ARG A 56 25.57 -0.29 6.27
C ARG A 56 25.80 1.14 5.79
N GLU A 57 24.80 1.77 5.19
CA GLU A 57 24.89 3.16 4.73
C GLU A 57 25.08 4.14 5.88
N TYR A 58 24.48 3.89 7.06
CA TYR A 58 24.71 4.71 8.25
C TYR A 58 26.20 4.80 8.62
N LYS A 59 26.95 3.71 8.44
CA LYS A 59 28.39 3.66 8.76
C LYS A 59 29.26 4.40 7.74
N GLN A 60 28.70 4.80 6.61
CA GLN A 60 29.37 5.57 5.57
C GLN A 60 29.08 7.08 5.69
N LEU A 61 28.25 7.49 6.64
CA LEU A 61 27.98 8.88 6.92
C LEU A 61 29.22 9.56 7.53
N SER A 62 29.35 10.85 7.28
CA SER A 62 30.32 11.70 7.99
C SER A 62 29.92 11.87 9.47
N ASP A 63 30.89 12.19 10.32
CA ASP A 63 30.64 12.46 11.75
C ASP A 63 29.57 13.56 11.94
N SER A 64 29.61 14.61 11.12
CA SER A 64 28.60 15.69 11.15
C SER A 64 27.20 15.21 10.78
N GLN A 65 27.08 14.29 9.82
CA GLN A 65 25.79 13.70 9.46
C GLN A 65 25.28 12.80 10.58
N MET A 66 26.13 11.94 11.14
CA MET A 66 25.76 11.09 12.28
C MET A 66 25.28 11.94 13.47
N GLN A 67 25.96 13.06 13.76
CA GLN A 67 25.54 13.98 14.81
C GLN A 67 24.17 14.61 14.52
N ALA A 68 23.90 15.01 13.27
CA ALA A 68 22.59 15.52 12.89
C ALA A 68 21.47 14.47 13.10
N TRP A 69 21.75 13.20 12.84
CA TRP A 69 20.82 12.10 13.10
C TRP A 69 20.60 11.85 14.60
N GLU A 70 21.64 11.98 15.44
CA GLU A 70 21.49 11.92 16.90
C GLU A 70 20.61 13.07 17.44
N VAL A 71 20.79 14.29 16.91
CA VAL A 71 19.94 15.44 17.26
C VAL A 71 18.49 15.14 16.89
N LEU A 72 18.24 14.66 15.67
CA LEU A 72 16.89 14.28 15.26
C LEU A 72 16.30 13.17 16.15
N ALA A 73 17.08 12.14 16.48
CA ALA A 73 16.64 11.04 17.32
C ALA A 73 16.20 11.52 18.72
N SER A 74 16.84 12.58 19.24
CA SER A 74 16.46 13.20 20.51
C SER A 74 15.05 13.81 20.50
N HIS A 75 14.59 14.29 19.34
CA HIS A 75 13.25 14.83 19.15
C HIS A 75 12.18 13.76 18.90
N LEU A 76 12.59 12.58 18.43
CA LEU A 76 11.67 11.49 18.07
C LEU A 76 11.44 10.48 19.21
N LYS A 77 11.79 10.85 20.44
CA LYS A 77 11.56 10.03 21.64
C LYS A 77 10.08 9.67 21.76
N ALA A 78 9.80 8.38 21.97
CA ALA A 78 8.44 7.91 22.14
C ALA A 78 7.83 8.46 23.45
N ALA A 79 6.52 8.77 23.42
CA ALA A 79 5.76 9.13 24.60
C ALA A 79 5.86 8.01 25.66
N SER A 80 6.20 8.38 26.90
CA SER A 80 6.34 7.43 28.00
C SER A 80 4.98 7.15 28.63
N TYR A 81 4.39 5.98 28.35
CA TYR A 81 3.13 5.56 28.98
C TYR A 81 3.33 4.86 30.34
N LEU A 82 4.54 4.36 30.63
CA LEU A 82 4.88 3.60 31.85
C LEU A 82 6.17 4.07 32.54
N GLY A 83 6.53 5.35 32.40
CA GLY A 83 7.61 5.99 33.18
C GLY A 83 9.05 5.76 32.69
N SER A 84 9.26 5.00 31.61
CA SER A 84 10.53 4.99 30.86
C SER A 84 10.26 5.20 29.37
N SER A 85 10.74 6.30 28.80
CA SER A 85 10.76 6.48 27.35
C SER A 85 11.98 5.72 26.80
N ALA A 86 11.77 4.82 25.84
CA ALA A 86 12.90 4.22 25.14
C ALA A 86 13.68 5.33 24.41
N GLU A 87 14.97 5.44 24.69
CA GLU A 87 15.83 6.37 23.96
C GLU A 87 16.00 5.88 22.52
N MET A 88 15.87 6.81 21.57
CA MET A 88 16.16 6.53 20.17
C MET A 88 17.57 7.04 19.84
N THR A 89 18.38 6.18 19.24
CA THR A 89 19.72 6.53 18.73
C THR A 89 19.61 7.09 17.31
N GLY A 90 20.62 7.83 16.87
CA GLY A 90 20.75 8.33 15.49
C GLY A 90 20.68 7.22 14.46
N HIS A 91 21.30 6.07 14.73
CA HIS A 91 21.18 4.89 13.88
C HIS A 91 19.73 4.40 13.76
N ASN A 92 18.99 4.33 14.88
CA ASN A 92 17.61 3.85 14.86
C ASN A 92 16.68 4.85 14.16
N ALA A 93 16.90 6.16 14.34
CA ALA A 93 16.19 7.20 13.60
C ALA A 93 16.48 7.10 12.09
N PHE A 94 17.76 6.93 11.72
CA PHE A 94 18.18 6.73 10.33
C PHE A 94 17.52 5.52 9.70
N VAL A 95 17.54 4.37 10.38
CA VAL A 95 16.92 3.13 9.91
C VAL A 95 15.41 3.31 9.76
N ARG A 96 14.73 3.89 10.75
CA ARG A 96 13.28 4.10 10.72
C ARG A 96 12.85 4.98 9.54
N ILE A 97 13.46 6.16 9.40
CA ILE A 97 13.11 7.11 8.35
C ILE A 97 13.43 6.55 6.96
N ASN A 98 14.61 5.98 6.77
CA ASN A 98 15.00 5.47 5.46
C ASN A 98 14.26 4.19 5.06
N SER A 99 13.79 3.39 6.03
CA SER A 99 12.92 2.24 5.73
C SER A 99 11.60 2.70 5.11
N ASN A 100 10.99 3.75 5.66
CA ASN A 100 9.76 4.33 5.10
C ASN A 100 9.99 4.92 3.70
N ARG A 101 11.11 5.61 3.49
CA ARG A 101 11.47 6.17 2.17
C ARG A 101 11.65 5.08 1.11
N ILE A 102 12.40 4.04 1.43
CA ILE A 102 12.64 2.91 0.53
C ILE A 102 11.33 2.18 0.22
N MET A 103 10.45 2.04 1.21
CA MET A 103 9.12 1.46 1.02
C MET A 103 8.31 2.23 -0.03
N CYS A 104 8.49 3.55 -0.13
CA CYS A 104 7.88 4.40 -1.16
C CYS A 104 8.78 4.60 -2.41
N GLY A 105 9.79 3.75 -2.61
CA GLY A 105 10.67 3.81 -3.78
C GLY A 105 11.66 4.98 -3.80
N LYS A 106 11.80 5.74 -2.70
CA LYS A 106 12.74 6.85 -2.59
C LYS A 106 14.14 6.37 -2.17
N SER A 107 15.16 7.15 -2.50
CA SER A 107 16.55 6.90 -2.13
C SER A 107 16.83 7.18 -0.65
N ILE A 108 17.93 6.61 -0.14
CA ILE A 108 18.38 6.83 1.23
C ILE A 108 18.80 8.30 1.40
N LEU A 109 18.23 8.93 2.41
CA LEU A 109 18.55 10.27 2.86
C LEU A 109 19.78 10.22 3.77
N LYS A 110 20.85 10.91 3.37
CA LYS A 110 22.11 10.94 4.13
C LYS A 110 22.08 12.02 5.22
N ASP A 111 21.51 13.18 4.90
CA ASP A 111 21.36 14.29 5.83
C ASP A 111 20.06 14.16 6.62
N ALA A 112 20.11 14.40 7.93
CA ALA A 112 18.92 14.28 8.78
C ALA A 112 17.87 15.36 8.41
N PRO A 113 16.60 14.99 8.22
CA PRO A 113 15.55 15.97 7.92
C PRO A 113 15.17 16.77 9.18
N SER A 114 14.50 17.91 8.99
CA SER A 114 13.94 18.67 10.12
C SER A 114 12.93 17.85 10.90
N HIS A 115 12.95 17.97 12.23
CA HIS A 115 12.02 17.29 13.14
C HIS A 115 10.61 17.91 13.13
N ILE A 116 10.48 19.15 12.64
CA ILE A 116 9.19 19.84 12.58
C ILE A 116 8.46 19.36 11.34
N VAL A 117 7.58 18.39 11.53
CA VAL A 117 6.69 17.88 10.49
C VAL A 117 5.28 17.79 11.05
N ASN A 118 4.35 18.52 10.43
CA ASN A 118 2.94 18.43 10.76
C ASN A 118 2.28 17.49 9.75
N ILE A 119 2.01 16.26 10.18
CA ILE A 119 1.29 15.27 9.38
C ILE A 119 -0.08 15.09 10.02
N PRO A 120 -1.19 15.33 9.29
CA PRO A 120 -2.53 15.17 9.84
C PRO A 120 -2.83 13.71 10.16
N SER A 121 -3.85 13.48 10.98
CA SER A 121 -4.46 12.17 11.13
C SER A 121 -5.25 11.79 9.88
N VAL A 122 -5.37 10.50 9.62
CA VAL A 122 -6.27 9.99 8.56
C VAL A 122 -7.71 10.24 8.99
N VAL A 123 -8.49 10.87 8.11
CA VAL A 123 -9.92 11.07 8.27
C VAL A 123 -10.59 10.34 7.13
N TYR A 124 -11.57 9.50 7.45
CA TYR A 124 -12.34 8.69 6.52
C TYR A 124 -13.75 8.51 7.07
N ASP A 125 -14.70 8.17 6.21
CA ASP A 125 -16.09 7.99 6.61
C ASP A 125 -16.32 6.56 7.13
N LYS A 126 -15.98 5.56 6.32
CA LYS A 126 -16.31 4.16 6.66
C LYS A 126 -15.42 3.13 5.97
N LEU A 127 -15.18 2.03 6.68
CA LEU A 127 -14.55 0.82 6.16
C LEU A 127 -15.62 -0.21 5.79
N TRP A 128 -15.56 -0.71 4.56
CA TRP A 128 -16.40 -1.79 4.03
C TRP A 128 -15.56 -3.05 3.82
N VAL A 129 -16.04 -4.17 4.35
CA VAL A 129 -15.36 -5.48 4.26
C VAL A 129 -16.39 -6.54 3.90
N THR A 130 -16.24 -7.08 2.70
CA THR A 130 -17.00 -8.22 2.16
C THR A 130 -16.00 -9.23 1.56
N PRO A 131 -16.41 -10.47 1.27
CA PRO A 131 -15.56 -11.44 0.58
C PRO A 131 -15.00 -10.93 -0.75
N GLU A 132 -15.79 -10.13 -1.48
CA GLU A 132 -15.42 -9.59 -2.78
C GLU A 132 -14.77 -8.22 -2.72
N THR A 133 -15.05 -7.41 -1.69
CA THR A 133 -14.66 -6.00 -1.67
C THR A 133 -14.13 -5.55 -0.30
N LEU A 134 -12.94 -4.94 -0.31
CA LEU A 134 -12.35 -4.18 0.78
C LEU A 134 -12.09 -2.74 0.33
N VAL A 135 -12.94 -1.82 0.78
CA VAL A 135 -12.90 -0.40 0.38
C VAL A 135 -13.02 0.50 1.59
N ILE A 136 -12.22 1.55 1.62
CA ILE A 136 -12.31 2.64 2.59
C ILE A 136 -12.89 3.84 1.85
N LYS A 137 -14.04 4.34 2.32
CA LYS A 137 -14.78 5.45 1.70
C LYS A 137 -14.55 6.77 2.45
N GLY A 138 -14.63 7.88 1.74
CA GLY A 138 -14.62 9.24 2.31
C GLY A 138 -13.29 9.69 2.88
N ILE A 139 -12.17 9.15 2.37
CA ILE A 139 -10.83 9.57 2.76
C ILE A 139 -10.63 11.05 2.37
N VAL A 140 -10.21 11.85 3.35
CA VAL A 140 -9.84 13.25 3.09
C VAL A 140 -8.45 13.29 2.46
N HIS A 141 -8.41 13.53 1.14
CA HIS A 141 -7.18 13.62 0.35
C HIS A 141 -6.12 14.51 1.00
N GLN A 142 -4.86 14.07 0.93
CA GLN A 142 -3.70 14.89 1.24
C GLN A 142 -2.83 14.99 0.00
N ALA A 143 -2.45 16.22 -0.35
CA ALA A 143 -1.56 16.47 -1.47
C ALA A 143 -0.16 15.88 -1.21
N ASP A 144 0.58 15.67 -2.30
CA ASP A 144 2.00 15.33 -2.23
C ASP A 144 2.76 16.30 -1.30
N PRO A 145 3.70 15.80 -0.47
CA PRO A 145 4.36 14.50 -0.55
C PRO A 145 3.73 13.39 0.31
N LEU A 146 2.54 13.61 0.87
CA LEU A 146 1.88 12.66 1.76
C LEU A 146 1.19 11.55 0.97
N LYS A 147 1.47 10.28 1.32
CA LYS A 147 0.79 9.12 0.74
C LYS A 147 0.19 8.25 1.84
N LEU A 148 -0.98 7.66 1.58
CA LEU A 148 -1.69 6.86 2.57
C LEU A 148 -1.08 5.46 2.68
N VAL A 149 -0.66 5.07 3.87
CA VAL A 149 -0.20 3.70 4.16
C VAL A 149 -1.30 2.94 4.89
N ILE A 150 -1.60 1.75 4.38
CA ILE A 150 -2.67 0.89 4.88
C ILE A 150 -2.07 -0.43 5.29
N LYS A 151 -2.30 -0.83 6.54
CA LYS A 151 -2.00 -2.16 7.06
C LYS A 151 -3.28 -2.88 7.44
N MET A 152 -3.38 -4.16 7.08
CA MET A 152 -4.54 -4.97 7.41
C MET A 152 -4.12 -6.33 7.94
N SER A 153 -4.91 -6.90 8.84
CA SER A 153 -4.75 -8.30 9.25
C SER A 153 -5.44 -9.22 8.26
N ALA A 154 -5.06 -10.50 8.27
CA ALA A 154 -5.93 -11.55 7.76
C ALA A 154 -7.29 -11.56 8.51
N GLY A 155 -8.28 -12.27 7.96
CA GLY A 155 -9.52 -12.58 8.67
C GLY A 155 -9.22 -13.33 9.98
N LEU A 156 -9.74 -12.83 11.09
CA LEU A 156 -9.64 -13.43 12.42
C LEU A 156 -11.03 -13.74 12.97
N SER A 157 -11.13 -14.60 13.99
CA SER A 157 -12.41 -14.81 14.67
C SER A 157 -12.98 -13.50 15.23
N ALA A 158 -14.30 -13.30 15.09
CA ALA A 158 -15.01 -12.12 15.59
C ALA A 158 -14.77 -11.82 17.08
N GLY A 159 -14.49 -12.87 17.89
CA GLY A 159 -14.21 -12.76 19.32
C GLY A 159 -12.83 -12.18 19.66
N VAL A 160 -11.95 -11.99 18.68
CA VAL A 160 -10.64 -11.35 18.90
C VAL A 160 -10.85 -9.85 19.15
N SER A 161 -10.39 -9.36 20.30
CA SER A 161 -10.50 -7.95 20.70
C SER A 161 -9.30 -7.09 20.30
N SER A 162 -8.14 -7.70 20.01
CA SER A 162 -6.93 -7.00 19.58
C SER A 162 -6.14 -7.83 18.57
N GLY A 163 -6.04 -7.32 17.34
CA GLY A 163 -5.36 -7.99 16.23
C GLY A 163 -4.33 -7.11 15.48
N TRP A 164 -4.10 -5.87 15.92
CA TRP A 164 -3.24 -4.92 15.19
C TRP A 164 -1.77 -5.36 15.07
N SER A 165 -1.28 -6.19 16.01
CA SER A 165 0.05 -6.80 15.93
C SER A 165 0.21 -7.82 14.80
N LYS A 166 -0.90 -8.23 14.18
CA LYS A 166 -0.95 -9.16 13.04
C LYS A 166 -1.19 -8.45 11.70
N THR A 167 -1.22 -7.12 11.69
CA THR A 167 -1.41 -6.37 10.44
C THR A 167 -0.13 -6.36 9.60
N VAL A 168 -0.30 -6.46 8.29
CA VAL A 168 0.77 -6.36 7.29
C VAL A 168 0.48 -5.20 6.36
N ILE A 169 1.52 -4.57 5.82
CA ILE A 169 1.36 -3.45 4.89
C ILE A 169 0.76 -3.98 3.60
N VAL A 170 -0.48 -3.57 3.31
CA VAL A 170 -1.23 -3.96 2.12
C VAL A 170 -1.00 -2.95 0.99
N SER A 171 -0.91 -1.66 1.33
CA SER A 171 -0.57 -0.62 0.36
C SER A 171 0.41 0.38 0.97
N ALA A 172 1.57 0.51 0.34
CA ALA A 172 2.57 1.52 0.67
C ALA A 172 2.37 2.74 -0.24
N GLY A 173 1.43 3.60 0.13
CA GLY A 173 1.14 4.83 -0.60
C GLY A 173 0.07 4.65 -1.66
N ILE A 174 -1.16 4.35 -1.23
CA ILE A 174 -2.33 4.46 -2.11
C ILE A 174 -2.61 5.95 -2.35
N GLU A 175 -2.86 6.31 -3.61
CA GLU A 175 -3.54 7.57 -3.94
C GLU A 175 -5.03 7.31 -3.72
N ASP A 176 -5.68 8.15 -2.93
CA ASP A 176 -7.14 8.10 -2.84
C ASP A 176 -7.74 8.52 -4.18
N ASP A 177 -8.68 7.72 -4.66
CA ASP A 177 -9.40 7.94 -5.89
C ASP A 177 -10.75 8.54 -5.52
N TRP A 178 -10.85 9.87 -5.58
CA TRP A 178 -12.07 10.62 -5.20
C TRP A 178 -12.54 10.30 -3.77
N GLY A 179 -11.60 10.18 -2.84
CA GLY A 179 -11.89 9.82 -1.45
C GLY A 179 -12.13 8.34 -1.21
N ASP A 180 -11.96 7.47 -2.20
CA ASP A 180 -12.04 6.03 -2.02
C ASP A 180 -10.66 5.38 -2.12
N ALA A 181 -10.40 4.40 -1.26
CA ALA A 181 -9.25 3.51 -1.38
C ALA A 181 -9.74 2.06 -1.50
N ASN A 182 -9.79 1.54 -2.72
CA ASN A 182 -10.01 0.13 -2.96
C ASN A 182 -8.69 -0.63 -2.75
N VAL A 183 -8.66 -1.49 -1.74
CA VAL A 183 -7.47 -2.25 -1.36
C VAL A 183 -7.63 -3.74 -1.62
N THR A 184 -8.72 -4.17 -2.26
CA THR A 184 -9.08 -5.58 -2.48
C THR A 184 -7.97 -6.39 -3.17
N GLY A 185 -7.55 -5.98 -4.38
CA GLY A 185 -6.51 -6.71 -5.12
C GLY A 185 -5.15 -6.69 -4.43
N ARG A 186 -4.82 -5.57 -3.77
CA ARG A 186 -3.60 -5.44 -2.97
C ARG A 186 -3.63 -6.35 -1.74
N TYR A 187 -4.78 -6.42 -1.07
CA TYR A 187 -5.00 -7.25 0.11
C TYR A 187 -4.87 -8.72 -0.25
N THR A 188 -5.58 -9.19 -1.28
CA THR A 188 -5.52 -10.59 -1.72
C THR A 188 -4.12 -10.97 -2.21
N LYS A 189 -3.38 -10.06 -2.86
CA LYS A 189 -1.98 -10.28 -3.25
C LYS A 189 -1.02 -10.43 -2.05
N VAL A 190 -1.24 -9.68 -0.97
CA VAL A 190 -0.36 -9.68 0.21
C VAL A 190 -0.73 -10.78 1.21
N VAL A 191 -2.02 -10.94 1.50
CA VAL A 191 -2.56 -11.89 2.50
C VAL A 191 -2.78 -13.27 1.89
N GLY A 192 -3.12 -13.35 0.60
CA GLY A 192 -3.30 -14.59 -0.16
C GLY A 192 -4.75 -15.11 -0.22
N PHE A 193 -5.67 -14.55 0.57
CA PHE A 193 -7.07 -14.96 0.62
C PHE A 193 -7.96 -13.79 1.07
N SER A 194 -9.23 -13.81 0.66
CA SER A 194 -10.26 -12.89 1.15
C SER A 194 -10.81 -13.31 2.51
N PRO A 195 -11.23 -12.36 3.37
CA PRO A 195 -11.88 -12.69 4.64
C PRO A 195 -13.24 -13.36 4.40
N ALA A 196 -13.56 -14.38 5.17
CA ALA A 196 -14.87 -15.03 5.13
C ALA A 196 -15.92 -14.24 5.93
N ILE A 197 -17.20 -14.38 5.59
CA ILE A 197 -18.31 -13.76 6.33
C ILE A 197 -18.23 -14.16 7.81
N GLY A 198 -18.31 -13.17 8.70
CA GLY A 198 -18.17 -13.34 10.14
C GLY A 198 -16.73 -13.25 10.67
N GLU A 199 -15.71 -13.18 9.80
CA GLU A 199 -14.34 -12.91 10.22
C GLU A 199 -14.10 -11.40 10.42
N LYS A 200 -13.35 -11.04 11.45
CA LYS A 200 -12.95 -9.66 11.73
C LYS A 200 -11.60 -9.35 11.08
N VAL A 201 -11.54 -8.23 10.38
CA VAL A 201 -10.31 -7.64 9.84
C VAL A 201 -9.95 -6.41 10.65
N PHE A 202 -8.69 -6.32 11.05
CA PHE A 202 -8.12 -5.14 11.73
C PHE A 202 -7.38 -4.28 10.72
N LEU A 203 -7.54 -2.96 10.86
CA LEU A 203 -6.98 -1.94 9.99
C LEU A 203 -6.13 -0.97 10.82
N GLU A 204 -4.95 -0.63 10.31
CA GLU A 204 -4.14 0.51 10.76
C GLU A 204 -3.81 1.40 9.55
N MET A 205 -4.07 2.70 9.66
CA MET A 205 -3.82 3.68 8.61
C MET A 205 -3.02 4.87 9.13
N TYR A 206 -2.13 5.41 8.30
CA TYR A 206 -1.43 6.68 8.57
C TYR A 206 -0.97 7.33 7.27
N TRP A 207 -0.84 8.65 7.30
CA TRP A 207 -0.15 9.40 6.24
C TRP A 207 1.37 9.27 6.39
N LEU A 208 2.06 9.05 5.28
CA LEU A 208 3.52 8.98 5.22
C LEU A 208 4.05 10.09 4.30
N ASP A 209 4.91 10.94 4.85
CA ASP A 209 5.70 11.90 4.06
C ASP A 209 6.77 11.12 3.29
N THR A 210 6.59 10.99 1.98
CA THR A 210 7.52 10.24 1.13
C THR A 210 8.87 10.95 0.97
N GLU A 211 8.90 12.28 1.08
CA GLU A 211 10.10 13.10 0.93
C GLU A 211 10.98 13.14 2.17
N LYS A 212 10.40 12.99 3.36
CA LYS A 212 11.17 13.00 4.62
C LYS A 212 11.13 11.69 5.38
N GLY A 213 10.23 10.77 5.03
CA GLY A 213 10.07 9.45 5.65
C GLY A 213 9.36 9.45 7.00
N PHE A 214 8.74 10.56 7.40
CA PHE A 214 7.96 10.63 8.65
C PHE A 214 6.57 10.05 8.46
N ALA A 215 6.13 9.27 9.46
CA ALA A 215 4.77 8.77 9.54
C ALA A 215 3.95 9.64 10.50
N GLY A 216 2.74 9.98 10.10
CA GLY A 216 1.76 10.64 10.93
C GLY A 216 1.17 9.71 12.00
N PRO A 217 0.21 10.21 12.80
CA PRO A 217 -0.47 9.40 13.80
C PRO A 217 -1.27 8.27 13.15
N SER A 218 -1.14 7.06 13.70
CA SER A 218 -1.92 5.89 13.25
C SER A 218 -3.35 5.97 13.75
N ILE A 219 -4.30 5.67 12.85
CA ILE A 219 -5.69 5.39 13.17
C ILE A 219 -5.89 3.88 13.10
N PHE A 220 -6.66 3.36 14.05
CA PHE A 220 -6.94 1.94 14.21
C PHE A 220 -8.44 1.70 14.09
N ASP A 221 -8.81 0.71 13.30
CA ASP A 221 -10.21 0.29 13.13
C ASP A 221 -10.31 -1.24 13.01
N SER A 222 -11.52 -1.77 13.10
CA SER A 222 -11.83 -3.15 12.78
C SER A 222 -13.27 -3.30 12.30
N LYS A 223 -13.49 -4.12 11.28
CA LYS A 223 -14.83 -4.44 10.75
C LYS A 223 -14.96 -5.95 10.60
N ILE A 224 -16.16 -6.46 10.88
CA ILE A 224 -16.50 -7.85 10.62
C ILE A 224 -16.93 -7.94 9.16
N CYS A 225 -16.37 -8.90 8.43
CA CYS A 225 -16.74 -9.21 7.07
C CYS A 225 -18.22 -9.59 7.02
N GLU A 226 -18.99 -8.82 6.27
CA GLU A 226 -20.43 -8.99 6.09
C GLU A 226 -20.74 -9.48 4.68
N SER A 227 -21.97 -9.91 4.43
CA SER A 227 -22.39 -10.24 3.07
C SER A 227 -22.54 -8.98 2.23
N GLU A 228 -22.45 -9.11 0.92
CA GLU A 228 -22.66 -8.01 -0.03
C GLU A 228 -24.05 -7.40 0.13
N ALA A 229 -25.08 -8.22 0.36
CA ALA A 229 -26.44 -7.76 0.60
C ALA A 229 -26.57 -6.95 1.90
N ASP A 230 -25.86 -7.34 2.96
CA ASP A 230 -25.85 -6.60 4.22
C ASP A 230 -25.10 -5.26 4.06
N ALA A 231 -23.98 -5.27 3.34
CA ALA A 231 -23.22 -4.05 3.04
C ALA A 231 -24.09 -3.06 2.23
N GLU A 232 -24.77 -3.53 1.18
CA GLU A 232 -25.69 -2.73 0.38
C GLU A 232 -26.85 -2.16 1.22
N ALA A 233 -27.44 -2.99 2.09
CA ALA A 233 -28.50 -2.57 3.01
C ALA A 233 -28.02 -1.51 4.03
N GLU A 234 -26.76 -1.58 4.46
CA GLU A 234 -26.11 -0.58 5.31
C GLU A 234 -25.72 0.70 4.52
N GLY A 235 -25.91 0.71 3.20
CA GLY A 235 -25.69 1.85 2.32
C GLY A 235 -24.38 1.83 1.54
N TYR A 236 -23.71 0.69 1.44
CA TYR A 236 -22.56 0.55 0.54
C TYR A 236 -23.02 0.62 -0.92
N VAL A 237 -22.45 1.57 -1.66
CA VAL A 237 -22.61 1.67 -3.11
C VAL A 237 -21.25 1.47 -3.75
N LYS A 238 -21.11 0.34 -4.47
CA LYS A 238 -19.93 0.06 -5.29
C LYS A 238 -19.86 1.13 -6.39
N ARG A 239 -18.69 1.74 -6.56
CA ARG A 239 -18.46 2.64 -7.71
C ARG A 239 -18.46 1.79 -8.98
N ASN A 240 -19.18 2.26 -9.99
CA ASN A 240 -19.09 1.68 -11.32
C ASN A 240 -17.77 2.15 -11.91
N LYS A 241 -16.72 1.37 -11.67
CA LYS A 241 -15.36 1.59 -12.15
C LYS A 241 -14.74 0.26 -12.53
N ILE A 242 -13.99 0.26 -13.62
CA ILE A 242 -13.26 -0.89 -14.13
C ILE A 242 -11.78 -0.58 -14.01
N THR A 243 -11.06 -1.46 -13.32
CA THR A 243 -9.62 -1.35 -13.09
C THR A 243 -8.90 -2.60 -13.61
N MET A 244 -7.57 -2.60 -13.54
CA MET A 244 -6.77 -3.80 -13.85
C MET A 244 -7.14 -5.03 -13.00
N ASP A 245 -7.70 -4.85 -11.80
CA ASP A 245 -8.15 -5.96 -10.96
C ASP A 245 -9.41 -6.64 -11.51
N ASP A 246 -10.20 -5.94 -12.35
CA ASP A 246 -11.45 -6.43 -12.94
C ASP A 246 -11.24 -7.09 -14.31
N ILE A 247 -10.01 -7.03 -14.82
CA ILE A 247 -9.65 -7.44 -16.18
C ILE A 247 -9.00 -8.84 -16.17
N LYS A 248 -9.29 -9.62 -17.21
CA LYS A 248 -8.71 -10.95 -17.43
C LYS A 248 -7.28 -10.84 -18.02
N PRO A 249 -6.37 -11.78 -17.69
CA PRO A 249 -4.97 -11.70 -18.11
C PRO A 249 -4.71 -11.72 -19.62
N ASP A 250 -5.66 -12.19 -20.42
CA ASP A 250 -5.62 -12.27 -21.90
C ASP A 250 -5.99 -10.96 -22.59
N SER A 251 -6.17 -9.88 -21.83
CA SER A 251 -6.50 -8.55 -22.34
C SER A 251 -5.30 -7.84 -22.95
N HIS A 252 -5.59 -6.91 -23.87
CA HIS A 252 -4.61 -6.17 -24.66
C HIS A 252 -4.35 -4.75 -24.13
N VAL A 253 -4.38 -4.60 -22.81
CA VAL A 253 -4.14 -3.35 -22.09
C VAL A 253 -3.09 -3.59 -21.00
N SER A 254 -2.21 -2.61 -20.76
CA SER A 254 -1.23 -2.67 -19.67
C SER A 254 -1.69 -1.90 -18.42
N GLU A 255 -2.55 -0.91 -18.61
CA GLU A 255 -3.16 -0.10 -17.56
C GLU A 255 -4.61 0.17 -17.96
N CYS A 256 -5.53 0.17 -17.00
CA CYS A 256 -6.94 0.42 -17.24
C CYS A 256 -7.59 0.99 -15.97
N ASP A 257 -8.21 2.15 -16.15
CA ASP A 257 -9.04 2.86 -15.20
C ASP A 257 -10.16 3.53 -16.01
N VAL A 258 -11.35 2.94 -15.93
CA VAL A 258 -12.55 3.43 -16.63
C VAL A 258 -13.64 3.67 -15.60
N ASP A 259 -14.03 4.93 -15.42
CA ASP A 259 -14.96 5.34 -14.37
C ASP A 259 -16.27 5.91 -14.94
N PHE A 260 -17.39 5.35 -14.47
CA PHE A 260 -18.75 5.73 -14.82
C PHE A 260 -19.42 6.59 -13.73
N SER A 261 -18.72 6.86 -12.64
CA SER A 261 -19.28 7.45 -11.41
C SER A 261 -19.48 8.97 -11.48
N THR A 262 -19.46 9.58 -12.68
CA THR A 262 -19.54 11.03 -12.84
C THR A 262 -20.94 11.61 -12.60
N GLY A 263 -21.97 10.77 -12.52
CA GLY A 263 -23.38 11.20 -12.40
C GLY A 263 -23.94 11.84 -13.67
N ALA A 264 -23.17 11.81 -14.77
CA ALA A 264 -23.51 12.29 -16.10
C ALA A 264 -23.33 11.14 -17.11
N PRO A 265 -23.86 11.24 -18.35
CA PRO A 265 -23.57 10.28 -19.42
C PRO A 265 -22.14 10.49 -19.96
N VAL A 266 -21.16 10.52 -19.05
CA VAL A 266 -19.74 10.76 -19.32
C VAL A 266 -18.94 9.69 -18.58
N ILE A 267 -18.07 9.02 -19.32
CA ILE A 267 -17.11 8.06 -18.82
C ILE A 267 -15.75 8.72 -18.80
N SER A 268 -15.01 8.59 -17.71
CA SER A 268 -13.60 8.96 -17.68
C SER A 268 -12.75 7.76 -18.09
N PHE A 269 -11.86 7.96 -19.05
CA PHE A 269 -10.88 6.97 -19.46
C PHE A 269 -9.49 7.36 -18.97
N ASP A 270 -8.74 6.37 -18.52
CA ASP A 270 -7.30 6.39 -18.38
C ASP A 270 -6.80 4.95 -18.60
N THR A 271 -6.37 4.64 -19.83
CA THR A 271 -6.09 3.27 -20.25
C THR A 271 -4.95 3.21 -21.25
N VAL A 272 -3.97 2.33 -21.02
CA VAL A 272 -2.86 2.10 -21.94
C VAL A 272 -3.14 0.86 -22.81
N CYS A 273 -3.43 1.13 -24.07
CA CYS A 273 -3.74 0.16 -25.12
C CYS A 273 -2.47 -0.37 -25.81
N LEU A 274 -2.34 -1.69 -25.94
CA LEU A 274 -1.16 -2.36 -26.52
C LEU A 274 -1.33 -2.72 -28.01
N GLY A 275 -2.55 -2.71 -28.52
CA GLY A 275 -2.91 -3.20 -29.85
C GLY A 275 -3.17 -4.71 -29.87
N HIS A 276 -4.05 -5.15 -30.76
CA HIS A 276 -4.45 -6.55 -30.91
C HIS A 276 -4.41 -7.00 -32.38
N SER A 277 -3.85 -8.18 -32.65
CA SER A 277 -4.02 -8.97 -33.89
C SER A 277 -3.98 -8.21 -35.22
N ASN A 278 -2.99 -7.34 -35.42
CA ASN A 278 -2.83 -6.49 -36.63
C ASN A 278 -4.03 -5.58 -36.93
N VAL A 279 -4.93 -5.38 -35.98
CA VAL A 279 -6.03 -4.42 -36.03
C VAL A 279 -5.63 -3.19 -35.22
N ALA A 280 -6.11 -2.03 -35.65
CA ALA A 280 -5.95 -0.78 -34.90
C ALA A 280 -6.96 -0.72 -33.74
N SER A 281 -6.90 -1.70 -32.83
CA SER A 281 -7.75 -1.77 -31.64
C SER A 281 -7.07 -2.51 -30.50
N SER A 282 -7.59 -2.33 -29.28
CA SER A 282 -7.26 -3.12 -28.08
C SER A 282 -8.55 -3.56 -27.40
N GLU A 283 -8.52 -4.72 -26.74
CA GLU A 283 -9.67 -5.27 -26.04
C GLU A 283 -9.30 -5.56 -24.58
N ALA A 284 -10.15 -5.13 -23.66
CA ALA A 284 -10.09 -5.47 -22.25
C ALA A 284 -11.25 -6.40 -21.91
N TYR A 285 -10.96 -7.66 -21.61
CA TYR A 285 -11.96 -8.65 -21.23
C TYR A 285 -12.18 -8.59 -19.73
N LEU A 286 -13.44 -8.48 -19.31
CA LEU A 286 -13.81 -8.30 -17.91
C LEU A 286 -14.15 -9.64 -17.26
N LYS A 287 -13.88 -9.72 -15.96
CA LYS A 287 -14.30 -10.85 -15.11
C LYS A 287 -15.81 -10.84 -14.88
N ASP A 288 -16.36 -9.65 -14.66
CA ASP A 288 -17.76 -9.42 -14.33
C ASP A 288 -18.53 -8.75 -15.47
N THR A 289 -19.85 -8.70 -15.32
CA THR A 289 -20.75 -8.09 -16.30
C THR A 289 -20.75 -6.56 -16.17
N ILE A 290 -20.70 -5.85 -17.29
CA ILE A 290 -20.85 -4.39 -17.28
C ILE A 290 -22.31 -4.07 -16.90
N PRO A 291 -22.57 -3.16 -15.94
CA PRO A 291 -23.92 -2.71 -15.64
C PRO A 291 -24.67 -2.27 -16.91
N ALA A 292 -25.95 -2.60 -17.03
CA ALA A 292 -26.71 -2.39 -18.26
C ALA A 292 -26.81 -0.92 -18.69
N ASP A 293 -26.77 0.00 -17.72
CA ASP A 293 -26.73 1.45 -17.90
C ASP A 293 -25.34 1.98 -18.33
N CYS A 294 -24.30 1.17 -18.22
CA CYS A 294 -22.93 1.47 -18.63
C CYS A 294 -22.55 0.85 -19.99
N VAL A 295 -23.42 0.01 -20.57
CA VAL A 295 -23.26 -0.59 -21.90
C VAL A 295 -23.61 0.45 -22.96
N GLY A 296 -22.73 0.65 -23.93
CA GLY A 296 -22.94 1.65 -24.97
C GLY A 296 -21.71 1.95 -25.80
N THR A 297 -21.73 3.08 -26.49
CA THR A 297 -20.62 3.57 -27.30
C THR A 297 -20.12 4.89 -26.76
N SER A 298 -18.81 5.03 -26.62
CA SER A 298 -18.16 6.29 -26.26
C SER A 298 -17.08 6.67 -27.26
N MET A 299 -16.57 7.89 -27.12
CA MET A 299 -15.44 8.40 -27.89
C MET A 299 -14.49 9.13 -26.97
N ALA A 300 -13.18 8.90 -27.16
CA ALA A 300 -12.14 9.56 -26.38
C ALA A 300 -10.96 9.96 -27.27
N LEU A 301 -10.20 10.93 -26.77
CA LEU A 301 -8.90 11.27 -27.32
C LEU A 301 -7.84 10.34 -26.76
N ALA A 302 -6.74 10.22 -27.49
CA ALA A 302 -5.63 9.40 -27.11
C ALA A 302 -4.30 10.00 -27.58
N ARG A 303 -3.20 9.64 -26.93
CA ARG A 303 -1.85 10.00 -27.32
C ARG A 303 -1.00 8.75 -27.55
N GLY A 304 -0.26 8.75 -28.65
CA GLY A 304 0.72 7.70 -28.92
C GLY A 304 1.84 7.75 -27.89
N MET A 305 2.32 6.58 -27.47
CA MET A 305 3.43 6.41 -26.51
C MET A 305 4.65 5.75 -27.18
N GLY A 306 4.79 5.93 -28.50
CA GLY A 306 5.92 5.41 -29.27
C GLY A 306 7.17 6.29 -29.15
N ASP A 307 8.28 5.88 -29.75
CA ASP A 307 9.52 6.66 -29.70
C ASP A 307 9.50 7.89 -30.64
N GLY A 308 10.27 8.91 -30.28
CA GLY A 308 10.51 10.10 -31.11
C GLY A 308 9.24 10.90 -31.39
N ASN A 309 8.99 11.24 -32.66
CA ASN A 309 7.83 12.05 -33.08
C ASN A 309 6.47 11.35 -32.86
N CYS A 310 6.47 10.07 -32.50
CA CYS A 310 5.27 9.28 -32.23
C CYS A 310 4.83 9.33 -30.75
N ALA A 311 5.65 9.90 -29.85
CA ALA A 311 5.43 9.93 -28.39
C ALA A 311 4.29 10.84 -27.92
N LEU A 312 3.71 11.63 -28.83
CA LEU A 312 2.59 12.55 -28.57
C LEU A 312 1.64 12.62 -29.77
N ALA A 313 1.63 11.58 -30.62
CA ALA A 313 0.75 11.56 -31.78
C ALA A 313 -0.72 11.56 -31.32
N ALA A 314 -1.44 12.63 -31.66
CA ALA A 314 -2.86 12.74 -31.34
C ALA A 314 -3.65 11.67 -32.12
N GLN A 315 -4.46 10.93 -31.39
CA GLN A 315 -5.30 9.84 -31.90
C GLN A 315 -6.72 9.97 -31.32
N SER A 316 -7.70 9.38 -31.99
CA SER A 316 -9.07 9.30 -31.51
C SER A 316 -9.59 7.88 -31.56
N TYR A 317 -10.37 7.52 -30.55
CA TYR A 317 -10.89 6.17 -30.36
C TYR A 317 -12.41 6.20 -30.24
N ILE A 318 -13.05 5.22 -30.87
CA ILE A 318 -14.40 4.79 -30.51
C ILE A 318 -14.24 3.65 -29.51
N ILE A 319 -14.99 3.73 -28.44
CA ILE A 319 -14.94 2.77 -27.33
C ILE A 319 -16.28 2.07 -27.26
N TRP A 320 -16.28 0.75 -27.34
CA TRP A 320 -17.49 -0.05 -27.22
C TRP A 320 -17.47 -0.82 -25.90
N LEU A 321 -18.52 -0.64 -25.11
CA LEU A 321 -18.75 -1.33 -23.86
C LEU A 321 -19.86 -2.35 -24.09
N ARG A 322 -19.56 -3.65 -24.00
CA ARG A 322 -20.51 -4.70 -24.40
C ARG A 322 -20.51 -5.86 -23.44
N ASN A 323 -21.72 -6.41 -23.24
CA ASN A 323 -21.92 -7.74 -22.69
C ASN A 323 -22.33 -8.67 -23.84
N SER A 324 -21.55 -9.72 -24.09
CA SER A 324 -21.84 -10.77 -25.06
C SER A 324 -22.21 -12.06 -24.33
N SER A 325 -23.25 -12.76 -24.81
CA SER A 325 -23.61 -14.08 -24.31
C SER A 325 -22.58 -15.16 -24.67
N TYR A 326 -21.74 -14.91 -25.68
CA TYR A 326 -20.74 -15.85 -26.18
C TYR A 326 -19.33 -15.51 -25.70
N ASP A 327 -18.96 -14.23 -25.77
CA ASP A 327 -17.58 -13.78 -25.50
C ASP A 327 -17.42 -13.16 -24.10
N GLY A 328 -18.50 -13.11 -23.32
CA GLY A 328 -18.54 -12.41 -22.04
C GLY A 328 -18.52 -10.90 -22.21
N SER A 329 -18.10 -10.20 -21.16
CA SER A 329 -18.13 -8.74 -21.09
C SER A 329 -16.77 -8.16 -21.43
N TYR A 330 -16.73 -7.13 -22.26
CA TYR A 330 -15.48 -6.53 -22.72
C TYR A 330 -15.61 -5.07 -23.14
N ILE A 331 -14.47 -4.37 -23.11
CA ILE A 331 -14.31 -3.03 -23.64
C ILE A 331 -13.41 -3.11 -24.88
N THR A 332 -13.87 -2.57 -26.00
CA THR A 332 -13.05 -2.44 -27.22
C THR A 332 -12.66 -1.00 -27.41
N PHE A 333 -11.35 -0.73 -27.39
CA PHE A 333 -10.76 0.55 -27.75
C PHE A 333 -10.35 0.50 -29.22
N ALA A 334 -11.17 1.05 -30.11
CA ALA A 334 -10.92 1.03 -31.55
C ALA A 334 -10.44 2.39 -32.08
N HIS A 335 -9.23 2.43 -32.64
CA HIS A 335 -8.67 3.63 -33.24
C HIS A 335 -9.47 4.05 -34.49
N ARG A 336 -9.77 5.34 -34.62
CA ARG A 336 -10.60 5.89 -35.72
C ARG A 336 -10.04 7.15 -36.36
N GLY A 337 -9.08 7.82 -35.76
CA GLY A 337 -8.50 9.02 -36.34
C GLY A 337 -7.11 9.32 -35.78
N GLY A 338 -6.30 9.99 -36.59
CA GLY A 338 -4.90 10.25 -36.28
C GLY A 338 -3.95 9.18 -36.83
N TYR A 339 -2.67 9.37 -36.54
CA TYR A 339 -1.63 8.41 -36.88
C TYR A 339 -1.59 7.32 -35.82
N TYR A 340 -1.87 6.07 -36.19
CA TYR A 340 -1.94 4.98 -35.23
C TYR A 340 -0.56 4.63 -34.67
N VAL A 341 -0.40 4.76 -33.37
CA VAL A 341 0.82 4.43 -32.63
C VAL A 341 0.50 3.38 -31.57
N LYS A 342 1.48 2.56 -31.20
CA LYS A 342 1.37 1.63 -30.06
C LYS A 342 2.67 1.65 -29.24
N PRO A 343 2.61 1.60 -27.90
CA PRO A 343 1.40 1.70 -27.07
C PRO A 343 0.69 3.05 -27.24
N THR A 344 -0.57 3.14 -26.84
CA THR A 344 -1.35 4.38 -26.87
C THR A 344 -2.11 4.53 -25.57
N GLU A 345 -2.06 5.72 -25.00
CA GLU A 345 -2.83 6.09 -23.82
C GLU A 345 -4.13 6.77 -24.27
N VAL A 346 -5.26 6.16 -23.93
CA VAL A 346 -6.60 6.70 -24.12
C VAL A 346 -7.00 7.37 -22.82
N PHE A 347 -7.30 8.67 -22.87
CA PHE A 347 -7.48 9.45 -21.65
C PHE A 347 -8.58 10.52 -21.77
N GLY A 348 -9.12 10.90 -20.61
CA GLY A 348 -10.07 11.99 -20.46
C GLY A 348 -11.54 11.55 -20.60
N PRO A 349 -12.46 12.53 -20.59
CA PRO A 349 -13.89 12.25 -20.63
C PRO A 349 -14.37 11.88 -22.03
N GLY A 350 -15.25 10.90 -22.12
CA GLY A 350 -16.01 10.56 -23.31
C GLY A 350 -17.51 10.46 -23.01
N ILE A 351 -18.34 10.99 -23.89
CA ILE A 351 -19.80 10.87 -23.74
C ILE A 351 -20.21 9.42 -24.01
N LEU A 352 -21.07 8.85 -23.17
CA LEU A 352 -21.67 7.53 -23.37
C LEU A 352 -23.00 7.69 -24.11
N TYR A 353 -23.14 6.97 -25.22
CA TYR A 353 -24.33 6.90 -26.08
C TYR A 353 -24.96 5.52 -26.09
#